data_AF-A0AAU0F4S4-F1
#
_entry.id   AF-A0AAU0F4S4-F1
#
_cell.length_a   1.000
_cell.length_b   1.000
_cell.length_c   1.000
_cell.angle_alpha   90.00
_cell.angle_beta   90.00
_cell.angle_gamma   90.00
#
_symmetry.space_group_name_H-M   'P 1'
#
loop_
_entity.id
_entity.type
_entity.pdbx_description
1 polymer ?
#
loop_
_entity_poly.entity_id
_entity_poly.type
_entity_poly.pdbx_seq_one_letter_code
_entity_poly.pdbx_strand_id
1 'polypeptide(L)' 'MNFSDSEIVASILNEQGYNTTLKVEEADLILLNTCSIREKAEQTVRNRLSTSKTWKKDKPSLTVGVFSAVWQNA' A
#
# COMPACT_ATOMS: atom_id res chain seq x y z
N MET A 1 1.72 -11.41 -3.14
CA MET A 1 0.34 -10.97 -2.89
C MET A 1 -0.54 -12.14 -3.26
N ASN A 2 -1.32 -12.69 -2.33
CA ASN A 2 -2.44 -13.53 -2.74
C ASN A 2 -3.50 -12.57 -3.31
N PHE A 3 -3.97 -12.82 -4.53
CA PHE A 3 -4.97 -12.00 -5.20
C PHE A 3 -6.23 -11.80 -4.32
N SER A 4 -6.57 -12.84 -3.54
CA SER A 4 -7.66 -12.84 -2.56
C SER A 4 -7.53 -11.74 -1.49
N ASP A 5 -6.33 -11.49 -0.95
CA ASP A 5 -6.13 -10.42 0.05
C ASP A 5 -6.35 -9.05 -0.59
N SER A 6 -5.97 -8.94 -1.87
CA SER A 6 -6.19 -7.81 -2.76
C SER A 6 -7.65 -7.35 -2.78
N GLU A 7 -8.51 -8.31 -3.10
CA GLU A 7 -9.94 -8.12 -3.29
C GLU A 7 -10.67 -7.86 -1.96
N ILE A 8 -10.30 -8.56 -0.88
CA ILE A 8 -10.89 -8.33 0.44
C ILE A 8 -10.60 -6.90 0.92
N VAL A 9 -9.35 -6.45 0.82
CA VAL A 9 -8.97 -5.08 1.21
C VAL A 9 -9.68 -4.05 0.33
N ALA A 10 -9.78 -4.29 -0.98
CA ALA A 10 -10.51 -3.40 -1.88
C ALA A 10 -12.01 -3.32 -1.53
N SER A 11 -12.65 -4.44 -1.18
CA SER A 11 -14.06 -4.48 -0.76
C SER A 11 -14.29 -3.69 0.52
N ILE A 12 -13.46 -3.89 1.55
CA ILE A 12 -13.56 -3.15 2.82
C ILE A 12 -13.39 -1.65 2.59
N LEU A 13 -12.39 -1.26 1.78
CA LEU A 13 -12.15 0.14 1.45
C LEU A 13 -13.32 0.76 0.69
N ASN A 14 -13.93 0.00 -0.23
CA ASN A 14 -15.12 0.44 -0.97
C ASN A 14 -16.31 0.69 -0.04
N GLU A 15 -16.53 -0.16 0.96
CA GLU A 15 -17.56 0.07 2.00
C GLU A 15 -17.29 1.33 2.84
N GLN A 16 -16.03 1.75 2.97
CA GLN A 16 -15.65 3.00 3.64
C GLN A 16 -15.65 4.22 2.70
N GLY A 17 -16.09 4.06 1.44
CA GLY A 17 -16.20 5.15 0.46
C GLY A 17 -14.96 5.42 -0.37
N TYR A 18 -13.94 4.56 -0.32
CA TYR A 18 -12.77 4.65 -1.19
C TYR A 18 -13.00 3.93 -2.52
N ASN A 19 -12.42 4.46 -3.59
CA ASN A 19 -12.37 3.79 -4.89
C ASN A 19 -10.92 3.48 -5.28
N THR A 20 -10.73 2.42 -6.07
CA THR A 20 -9.42 2.09 -6.63
C THR A 20 -9.07 3.00 -7.80
N THR A 21 -7.86 3.53 -7.85
CA THR A 21 -7.30 4.23 -9.02
C THR A 21 -5.99 3.59 -9.45
N LEU A 22 -5.69 3.67 -10.74
CA LEU A 22 -4.41 3.25 -11.31
C LEU A 22 -3.38 4.40 -11.33
N LYS A 23 -3.82 5.63 -11.06
CA LYS A 23 -2.98 6.82 -11.05
C LYS A 23 -2.63 7.19 -9.62
N VAL A 24 -1.33 7.25 -9.33
CA VAL A 24 -0.85 7.54 -7.98
C VAL A 24 -1.18 8.97 -7.56
N GLU A 25 -1.31 9.89 -8.52
CA GLU A 25 -1.60 11.31 -8.28
C GLU A 25 -3.04 11.54 -7.81
N GLU A 26 -3.95 10.66 -8.24
CA GLU A 26 -5.36 10.69 -7.85
C GLU A 26 -5.60 10.03 -6.49
N ALA A 27 -4.65 9.23 -6.00
CA ALA A 27 -4.82 8.47 -4.77
C ALA A 27 -4.83 9.38 -3.53
N ASP A 28 -5.73 9.09 -2.59
CA ASP A 28 -5.72 9.63 -1.22
C ASP A 28 -5.19 8.62 -0.20
N LEU A 29 -5.15 7.34 -0.58
CA LEU A 29 -4.63 6.23 0.20
C LEU A 29 -3.81 5.30 -0.70
N ILE A 30 -2.57 5.01 -0.29
CA ILE A 30 -1.70 4.03 -0.95
C ILE A 30 -1.41 2.91 0.04
N LEU A 31 -1.76 1.67 -0.32
CA LEU A 31 -1.43 0.48 0.46
C LEU A 31 -0.37 -0.35 -0.27
N LEU A 32 0.83 -0.41 0.30
CA LEU A 32 1.91 -1.24 -0.20
C LEU A 32 1.83 -2.61 0.45
N ASN A 33 1.50 -3.64 -0.33
CA ASN A 33 1.57 -5.00 0.17
C ASN A 33 2.97 -5.59 -0.02
N THR A 34 3.53 -6.16 1.05
CA THR A 34 4.79 -6.91 0.97
C THR A 34 4.60 -8.28 1.61
N CYS A 35 4.93 -9.33 0.85
CA CYS A 35 4.76 -10.73 1.26
C CYS A 35 6.10 -11.38 1.71
N SER A 36 7.10 -10.56 2.04
CA SER A 36 8.41 -11.04 2.47
C SER A 36 9.13 -9.93 3.22
N ILE A 37 9.35 -10.11 4.53
CA ILE A 37 10.35 -9.34 5.29
C ILE A 37 11.71 -10.03 5.07
N ARG A 38 12.26 -9.84 3.87
CA ARG A 38 13.69 -10.08 3.55
C ARG A 38 14.33 -8.72 3.36
N GLU A 39 15.59 -8.58 3.71
CA GLU A 39 16.34 -7.30 3.75
C GLU A 39 16.22 -6.48 2.45
N LYS A 40 16.23 -7.15 1.29
CA LYS A 40 16.06 -6.50 -0.03
C LYS A 40 14.64 -5.96 -0.26
N ALA A 41 13.61 -6.64 0.27
CA ALA A 41 12.23 -6.19 0.20
C ALA A 41 11.97 -5.01 1.14
N GLU A 42 12.58 -5.00 2.33
CA GLU A 42 12.55 -3.85 3.23
C GLU A 42 13.17 -2.61 2.58
N GLN A 43 14.37 -2.75 1.99
CA GLN A 43 15.01 -1.63 1.27
C GLN A 43 14.11 -1.07 0.16
N THR A 44 13.42 -1.94 -0.57
CA THR A 44 12.50 -1.56 -1.65
C THR A 44 11.28 -0.81 -1.11
N VAL A 45 10.68 -1.29 -0.02
CA VAL A 45 9.57 -0.60 0.65
C VAL A 45 10.02 0.74 1.21
N ARG A 46 11.20 0.80 1.86
CA ARG A 46 11.77 2.04 2.38
C ARG A 46 12.03 3.07 1.28
N ASN A 47 12.52 2.63 0.12
CA ASN A 47 12.68 3.49 -1.05
C ASN A 47 11.32 3.97 -1.61
N ARG A 48 10.28 3.13 -1.63
CA ARG A 48 8.93 3.56 -2.03
C ARG A 48 8.27 4.51 -1.03
N LEU A 49 8.54 4.33 0.26
CA LEU A 49 8.09 5.25 1.30
C LEU A 49 8.83 6.59 1.22
N SER A 50 10.12 6.59 0.87
CA SER A 50 10.88 7.82 0.68
C SER A 50 10.40 8.61 -0.55
N THR A 51 10.07 7.94 -1.67
CA THR A 51 9.44 8.62 -2.82
C THR A 51 8.06 9.16 -2.49
N SER A 52 7.30 8.45 -1.63
CA SER A 52 5.98 8.90 -1.17
C SER A 52 6.05 10.17 -0.31
N LYS A 53 7.19 10.45 0.36
CA LYS A 53 7.38 11.73 1.07
C LYS A 53 7.36 12.92 0.12
N THR A 54 7.79 12.75 -1.13
CA THR A 54 7.70 13.79 -2.14
C THR A 54 6.24 14.06 -2.48
N TRP A 55 5.43 13.02 -2.70
CA TRP A 55 3.99 13.18 -2.96
C TRP A 55 3.23 13.79 -1.80
N LYS A 56 3.64 13.52 -0.55
CA LYS A 56 3.08 14.19 0.63
C LYS A 56 3.34 15.70 0.69
N LYS A 57 4.37 16.22 0.00
CA LYS A 57 4.57 17.68 -0.10
C LYS A 57 3.49 18.34 -0.94
N ASP A 58 3.12 17.70 -2.04
CA ASP A 58 2.11 18.21 -2.97
C ASP A 58 0.68 17.87 -2.51
N LYS A 59 0.52 16.77 -1.74
CA LYS A 59 -0.75 16.30 -1.20
C LYS A 59 -0.62 15.90 0.27
N PRO A 60 -0.72 16.86 1.22
CA PRO A 60 -0.53 16.59 2.65
C PRO A 60 -1.53 15.61 3.25
N SER A 61 -2.72 15.49 2.64
CA SER A 61 -3.77 14.54 3.03
C SER A 61 -3.51 13.10 2.58
N LEU A 62 -2.51 12.87 1.71
CA LEU A 62 -2.17 11.53 1.22
C LEU A 62 -1.72 10.62 2.36
N THR A 63 -2.44 9.53 2.58
CA THR A 63 -2.07 8.51 3.56
C THR A 63 -1.38 7.34 2.86
N VAL A 64 -0.24 6.89 3.41
CA VAL A 64 0.51 5.75 2.86
C VAL A 64 0.67 4.71 3.96
N GLY A 65 0.11 3.53 3.75
CA GLY A 65 0.20 2.38 4.64
C GLY A 65 1.03 1.27 4.00
N VAL A 66 1.75 0.53 4.84
CA VAL A 66 2.39 -0.73 4.43
C VAL A 66 1.66 -1.85 5.14
N PHE A 67 1.18 -2.84 4.39
CA PHE A 67 0.58 -4.03 4.96
C PHE A 67 1.44 -5.24 4.61
N SER A 68 1.82 -6.00 5.63
CA SER A 68 2.49 -7.29 5.45
C SER A 68 1.48 -8.40 5.65
N ALA A 69 1.26 -9.23 4.64
CA ALA A 69 0.68 -10.54 4.90
C ALA A 69 1.74 -11.35 5.64
N VAL A 70 1.50 -11.66 6.91
CA VAL A 70 2.30 -12.67 7.62
C VAL A 70 2.15 -13.96 6.82
N TRP A 71 3.27 -14.61 6.48
CA TRP A 71 3.22 -15.98 5.97
C TRP A 71 2.51 -16.84 7.00
N GLN A 72 1.23 -17.16 6.80
CA GLN A 72 0.56 -18.25 7.47
C GLN A 72 0.87 -19.52 6.69
N ASN A 73 2.07 -20.04 6.91
CA ASN A 73 2.38 -21.46 6.83
C ASN A 73 3.73 -21.69 7.51
N ALA A 74 3.62 -22.25 8.71
CA ALA A 74 4.68 -23.04 9.34
C ALA A 74 4.99 -24.28 8.49
#